data_AF-J2WBM9-F1
#
_entry.id   AF-J2WBM9-F1
#
_cell.length_a   1.000
_cell.length_b   1.000
_cell.length_c   1.000
_cell.angle_alpha   90.00
_cell.angle_beta   90.00
_cell.angle_gamma   90.00
#
_symmetry.space_group_name_H-M   'P 1'
#
loop_
_entity.id
_entity.type
_entity.pdbx_description
1 polymer ?
#
loop_
_entity_poly.entity_id
_entity_poly.type
_entity_poly.pdbx_seq_one_letter_code
_entity_poly.pdbx_strand_id
1 'polypeptide(L)'
;MSNKAEHANSNKNRTPRHRAREFALQGLYQWLLNFEYTGVIEANIREAHGFDKADAEHFDILLSGAIRDAELLRADLAPLIDRPIKELSPVEHAALLIGAFELKNQPEIPYKVVINEAVELTKSFGGVDGHKYVNGVLDRFAAQVRPTEVGANRR
;
A
#
# COMPACT_ATOMS: atom_id res chain seq x y z
N MET A 1 -5.60 -25.66 -23.99
CA MET A 1 -4.85 -24.48 -24.49
C MET A 1 -4.42 -23.69 -23.28
N SER A 2 -3.12 -23.76 -22.98
CA SER A 2 -2.50 -23.19 -21.80
C SER A 2 -2.06 -21.76 -22.09
N ASN A 3 -2.53 -20.80 -21.28
CA ASN A 3 -1.70 -19.72 -20.74
C ASN A 3 -2.54 -18.94 -19.70
N LYS A 4 -2.47 -19.35 -18.44
CA LYS A 4 -2.98 -18.56 -17.32
C LYS A 4 -1.79 -17.75 -16.83
N ALA A 5 -1.88 -16.42 -16.94
CA ALA A 5 -0.81 -15.48 -16.66
C ALA A 5 -0.08 -15.79 -15.34
N GLU A 6 1.18 -16.24 -15.46
CA GLU A 6 2.14 -16.29 -14.35
C GLU A 6 2.62 -14.85 -14.07
N HIS A 7 1.80 -14.07 -13.39
CA HIS A 7 2.19 -12.78 -12.83
C HIS A 7 2.05 -12.80 -11.31
N ALA A 8 2.86 -13.64 -10.67
CA ALA A 8 3.30 -13.44 -9.29
C ALA A 8 4.43 -14.44 -9.02
N ASN A 9 5.62 -13.92 -8.71
CA ASN A 9 6.75 -14.69 -8.21
C ASN A 9 6.28 -15.59 -7.05
N SER A 10 6.25 -16.92 -7.25
CA SER A 10 5.62 -17.89 -6.34
C SER A 10 6.50 -18.28 -5.14
N ASN A 11 7.63 -17.60 -4.91
CA ASN A 11 8.66 -18.07 -4.00
C ASN A 11 8.90 -17.17 -2.77
N LYS A 12 7.92 -17.15 -1.85
CA LYS A 12 8.10 -16.89 -0.40
C LYS A 12 6.79 -17.20 0.31
N ASN A 13 6.82 -17.86 1.47
CA ASN A 13 5.65 -17.93 2.35
C ASN A 13 5.21 -16.50 2.70
N ARG A 14 4.25 -15.95 1.95
CA ARG A 14 3.68 -14.63 2.21
C ARG A 14 3.10 -14.66 3.61
N THR A 15 3.51 -13.72 4.45
CA THR A 15 2.99 -13.61 5.81
C THR A 15 1.51 -13.19 5.76
N PRO A 16 0.70 -13.50 6.79
CA PRO A 16 -0.68 -13.02 6.86
C PRO A 16 -0.79 -11.50 6.70
N ARG A 17 0.14 -10.73 7.28
CA ARG A 17 0.22 -9.26 7.11
C ARG A 17 0.55 -8.82 5.70
N HIS A 18 1.46 -9.52 5.01
CA HIS A 18 1.75 -9.23 3.60
C HIS A 18 0.49 -9.46 2.75
N ARG A 19 -0.21 -10.58 2.93
CA ARG A 19 -1.47 -10.84 2.22
C ARG A 19 -2.53 -9.78 2.51
N ALA A 20 -2.64 -9.33 3.77
CA ALA A 20 -3.54 -8.25 4.15
C ALA A 20 -3.25 -6.95 3.36
N ARG A 21 -1.97 -6.60 3.18
CA ARG A 21 -1.58 -5.46 2.33
C ARG A 21 -1.92 -5.66 0.85
N GLU A 22 -1.75 -6.87 0.31
CA GLU A 22 -2.14 -7.17 -1.07
C GLU A 22 -3.65 -6.98 -1.28
N PHE A 23 -4.47 -7.47 -0.35
CA PHE A 23 -5.91 -7.28 -0.40
C PHE A 23 -6.32 -5.82 -0.18
N ALA A 24 -5.66 -5.11 0.73
CA ALA A 24 -5.90 -3.67 0.94
C ALA A 24 -5.57 -2.86 -0.33
N LEU A 25 -4.49 -3.21 -1.04
CA LEU A 25 -4.12 -2.60 -2.32
C LEU A 25 -5.21 -2.82 -3.38
N GLN A 26 -5.75 -4.04 -3.48
CA GLN A 26 -6.85 -4.36 -4.40
C GLN A 26 -8.13 -3.57 -4.06
N GLY A 27 -8.47 -3.45 -2.78
CA GLY A 27 -9.62 -2.67 -2.34
C GLY A 27 -9.45 -1.17 -2.62
N LEU A 28 -8.27 -0.60 -2.35
CA LEU A 28 -7.96 0.79 -2.67
C LEU A 28 -7.94 1.04 -4.18
N TYR A 29 -7.45 0.08 -4.97
CA TYR A 29 -7.52 0.17 -6.43
C TYR A 29 -8.97 0.28 -6.92
N GLN A 30 -9.86 -0.59 -6.43
CA GLN A 30 -11.29 -0.53 -6.76
C GLN A 30 -11.92 0.81 -6.34
N TRP A 31 -11.62 1.26 -5.12
CA TRP A 31 -12.09 2.55 -4.60
C TRP A 31 -11.65 3.74 -5.47
N LEU A 32 -10.37 3.76 -5.88
CA LEU A 32 -9.79 4.83 -6.68
C LEU A 32 -10.38 4.91 -8.09
N LEU A 33 -10.86 3.80 -8.65
CA LEU A 33 -11.46 3.77 -10.00
C LEU A 33 -12.94 4.12 -10.00
N ASN A 34 -13.71 3.53 -9.07
CA ASN A 34 -15.17 3.51 -9.16
C ASN A 34 -15.85 4.40 -8.11
N PHE A 35 -15.10 4.93 -7.13
CA PHE A 35 -15.65 5.62 -5.96
C PHE A 35 -16.80 4.85 -5.28
N GLU A 36 -16.71 3.52 -5.32
CA GLU A 36 -17.69 2.63 -4.70
C GLU A 36 -17.70 2.80 -3.18
N TYR A 37 -18.85 2.50 -2.57
CA TYR A 37 -18.99 2.49 -1.12
C TYR A 37 -18.04 1.44 -0.51
N THR A 38 -17.28 1.85 0.51
CA THR A 38 -16.25 1.02 1.14
C THR A 38 -16.78 -0.34 1.59
N GLY A 39 -18.01 -0.42 2.11
CA GLY A 39 -18.60 -1.70 2.54
C GLY A 39 -18.83 -2.71 1.41
N VAL A 40 -19.08 -2.25 0.18
CA VAL A 40 -19.22 -3.13 -0.99
C VAL A 40 -17.85 -3.68 -1.39
N ILE A 41 -16.84 -2.82 -1.43
CA ILE A 41 -15.46 -3.21 -1.72
C ILE A 41 -14.98 -4.23 -0.68
N GLU A 42 -15.23 -3.97 0.60
CA GLU A 42 -14.84 -4.86 1.69
C GLU A 42 -15.46 -6.25 1.53
N ALA A 43 -16.79 -6.32 1.30
CA ALA A 43 -17.49 -7.58 1.08
C ALA A 43 -16.90 -8.37 -0.10
N ASN A 44 -16.67 -7.70 -1.24
CA ASN A 44 -16.09 -8.33 -2.43
C ASN A 44 -14.67 -8.88 -2.17
N ILE A 45 -13.83 -8.13 -1.45
CA ILE A 45 -12.47 -8.56 -1.13
C ILE A 45 -12.46 -9.75 -0.17
N ARG A 46 -13.37 -9.79 0.81
CA ARG A 46 -13.47 -10.91 1.77
C ARG A 46 -13.88 -12.22 1.11
N GLU A 47 -14.62 -12.16 -0.01
CA GLU A 47 -14.98 -13.33 -0.81
C GLU A 47 -13.84 -13.79 -1.76
N ALA A 48 -12.77 -13.00 -1.90
CA ALA A 48 -11.68 -13.33 -2.79
C ALA A 48 -10.88 -14.55 -2.31
N HIS A 49 -10.53 -15.42 -3.26
CA HIS A 49 -9.77 -16.64 -2.97
C HIS A 49 -8.43 -16.32 -2.28
N GLY A 50 -8.18 -16.95 -1.13
CA GLY A 50 -6.95 -16.79 -0.35
C GLY A 50 -7.02 -15.73 0.74
N PHE A 51 -8.14 -15.01 0.88
CA PHE A 51 -8.36 -14.05 1.96
C PHE A 51 -8.32 -14.72 3.34
N ASP A 52 -8.75 -15.98 3.43
CA ASP A 52 -8.67 -16.83 4.63
C ASP A 52 -7.26 -16.95 5.24
N LYS A 53 -6.22 -16.65 4.45
CA LYS A 53 -4.81 -16.69 4.86
C LYS A 53 -4.23 -15.31 5.21
N ALA A 54 -5.02 -14.26 5.07
CA ALA A 54 -4.65 -12.90 5.40
C ALA A 54 -4.92 -12.60 6.88
N ASP A 55 -4.17 -11.64 7.41
CA ASP A 55 -4.51 -11.00 8.69
C ASP A 55 -5.71 -10.07 8.46
N ALA A 56 -6.92 -10.55 8.77
CA ALA A 56 -8.16 -9.84 8.49
C ALA A 56 -8.26 -8.52 9.26
N GLU A 57 -7.80 -8.48 10.51
CA GLU A 57 -7.79 -7.25 11.32
C GLU A 57 -6.85 -6.21 10.72
N HIS A 58 -5.64 -6.63 10.31
CA HIS A 58 -4.71 -5.72 9.64
C HIS A 58 -5.26 -5.22 8.31
N PHE A 59 -5.94 -6.07 7.52
CA PHE A 59 -6.62 -5.65 6.31
C PHE A 59 -7.68 -4.56 6.59
N ASP A 60 -8.51 -4.74 7.61
CA ASP A 60 -9.56 -3.79 7.99
C ASP A 60 -8.99 -2.43 8.40
N ILE A 61 -7.92 -2.46 9.20
CA ILE A 61 -7.17 -1.27 9.62
C ILE A 61 -6.64 -0.52 8.40
N LEU A 62 -6.01 -1.23 7.46
CA LEU A 62 -5.39 -0.62 6.29
C LEU A 62 -6.41 -0.04 5.32
N LEU A 63 -7.41 -0.83 4.91
CA LEU A 63 -8.38 -0.41 3.90
C LEU A 63 -9.23 0.76 4.42
N SER A 64 -9.84 0.59 5.60
CA SER A 64 -10.72 1.60 6.17
C SER A 64 -9.94 2.85 6.57
N GLY A 65 -8.76 2.68 7.16
CA GLY A 65 -7.91 3.78 7.59
C GLY A 65 -7.39 4.60 6.42
N ALA A 66 -6.88 3.96 5.38
CA ALA A 66 -6.37 4.65 4.20
C ALA A 66 -7.46 5.38 3.43
N ILE A 67 -8.66 4.80 3.28
CA ILE A 67 -9.81 5.47 2.62
C ILE A 67 -10.28 6.67 3.44
N ARG A 68 -10.47 6.48 4.76
CA ARG A 68 -10.92 7.56 5.67
C ARG A 68 -9.97 8.75 5.66
N ASP A 69 -8.66 8.49 5.71
CA ASP A 69 -7.65 9.54 5.83
C ASP A 69 -7.11 10.01 4.47
N ALA A 70 -7.68 9.52 3.36
CA ALA A 70 -7.09 9.67 2.02
C ALA A 70 -6.82 11.12 1.61
N GLU A 71 -7.71 12.06 1.92
CA GLU A 71 -7.51 13.48 1.61
C GLU A 71 -6.32 14.07 2.38
N LEU A 72 -6.20 13.75 3.67
CA LEU A 72 -5.07 14.22 4.49
C LEU A 72 -3.77 13.56 4.04
N LEU A 73 -3.78 12.26 3.76
CA LEU A 73 -2.62 11.53 3.26
C LEU A 73 -2.15 12.10 1.91
N ARG A 74 -3.09 12.42 0.99
CA ARG A 74 -2.77 13.07 -0.28
C ARG A 74 -2.16 14.46 -0.07
N ALA A 75 -2.72 15.27 0.83
CA ALA A 75 -2.19 16.59 1.14
C ALA A 75 -0.78 16.52 1.71
N ASP A 76 -0.50 15.56 2.59
CA ASP A 76 0.81 15.35 3.19
C ASP A 76 1.84 14.81 2.18
N LEU A 77 1.41 13.97 1.24
CA LEU A 77 2.26 13.41 0.19
C LEU A 77 2.53 14.40 -0.96
N ALA A 78 1.60 15.33 -1.24
CA ALA A 78 1.68 16.22 -2.39
C ALA A 78 3.02 16.99 -2.51
N PRO A 79 3.62 17.54 -1.44
CA PRO A 79 4.92 18.22 -1.52
C PRO A 79 6.10 17.29 -1.85
N LEU A 80 5.91 15.97 -1.70
CA LEU A 80 6.92 14.95 -1.96
C LEU A 80 6.77 14.36 -3.36
N ILE A 81 5.65 14.58 -4.03
CA ILE A 81 5.36 14.06 -5.37
C ILE A 81 5.72 15.17 -6.37
N ASP A 82 6.59 14.84 -7.32
CA ASP A 82 7.12 15.76 -8.34
C ASP A 82 6.19 15.96 -9.56
N ARG A 83 5.03 15.31 -9.54
CA ARG A 83 3.96 15.40 -10.55
C ARG A 83 2.59 15.51 -9.88
N PRO A 84 1.54 15.96 -10.59
CA PRO A 84 0.19 15.93 -10.05
C PRO A 84 -0.22 14.52 -9.58
N ILE A 85 -0.88 14.42 -8.42
CA ILE A 85 -1.36 13.14 -7.87
C ILE A 85 -2.24 12.37 -8.88
N LYS A 86 -3.01 13.09 -9.70
CA LYS A 86 -3.85 12.50 -10.77
C LYS A 86 -3.06 11.77 -11.86
N GLU A 87 -1.75 11.97 -11.94
CA GLU A 87 -0.86 11.30 -12.90
C GLU A 87 -0.20 10.04 -12.31
N LEU A 88 -0.44 9.74 -11.03
CA LEU A 88 -0.08 8.46 -10.45
C LEU A 88 -0.95 7.35 -11.06
N SER A 89 -0.35 6.21 -11.34
CA SER A 89 -1.16 5.01 -11.60
C SER A 89 -1.97 4.66 -10.34
N PRO A 90 -3.15 4.03 -10.46
CA PRO A 90 -3.94 3.62 -9.29
C PRO A 90 -3.16 2.73 -8.32
N VAL A 91 -2.23 1.91 -8.82
CA VAL A 91 -1.39 1.04 -7.99
C VAL A 91 -0.34 1.84 -7.21
N GLU A 92 0.35 2.78 -7.84
CA GLU A 92 1.28 3.68 -7.12
C GLU A 92 0.53 4.48 -6.07
N HIS A 93 -0.64 5.04 -6.42
CA HIS A 93 -1.46 5.82 -5.51
C HIS A 93 -1.93 4.97 -4.32
N ALA A 94 -2.45 3.77 -4.55
CA ALA A 94 -2.86 2.86 -3.47
C ALA A 94 -1.68 2.47 -2.56
N ALA A 95 -0.52 2.13 -3.13
CA ALA A 95 0.66 1.77 -2.35
C ALA A 95 1.19 2.94 -1.52
N LEU A 96 1.15 4.17 -2.06
CA LEU A 96 1.50 5.38 -1.32
C LEU A 96 0.53 5.64 -0.17
N LEU A 97 -0.78 5.47 -0.38
CA LEU A 97 -1.78 5.62 0.69
C LEU A 97 -1.57 4.59 1.80
N ILE A 98 -1.34 3.32 1.47
CA ILE A 98 -1.05 2.26 2.45
C ILE A 98 0.21 2.62 3.25
N GLY A 99 1.31 2.90 2.55
CA GLY A 99 2.59 3.20 3.19
C GLY A 99 2.53 4.44 4.06
N ALA A 100 1.88 5.51 3.59
CA ALA A 100 1.71 6.73 4.37
C ALA A 100 0.83 6.53 5.60
N PHE A 101 -0.27 5.78 5.46
CA PHE A 101 -1.16 5.44 6.57
C PHE A 101 -0.41 4.66 7.66
N GLU A 102 0.31 3.60 7.30
CA GLU A 102 1.08 2.80 8.26
C GLU A 102 2.19 3.64 8.92
N LEU A 103 2.90 4.47 8.14
CA LEU A 103 3.94 5.35 8.69
C LEU A 103 3.38 6.32 9.73
N LYS A 104 2.15 6.84 9.58
CA LYS A 104 1.55 7.72 10.58
C LYS A 104 0.92 6.99 11.76
N ASN A 105 0.27 5.84 11.51
CA ASN A 105 -0.68 5.25 12.46
C ASN A 105 -0.24 3.92 13.07
N GLN A 106 0.83 3.29 12.57
CA GLN A 106 1.31 1.98 13.02
C GLN A 106 2.80 2.04 13.45
N PRO A 107 3.13 2.81 14.52
CA PRO A 107 4.51 3.02 14.97
C PRO A 107 5.23 1.72 15.40
N GLU A 108 4.49 0.67 15.72
CA GLU A 108 5.01 -0.65 16.04
C GLU A 108 5.59 -1.40 14.84
N ILE A 109 5.25 -0.99 13.61
CA ILE A 109 5.81 -1.55 12.37
C ILE A 109 7.01 -0.69 11.95
N PRO A 110 8.24 -1.23 11.90
CA PRO A 110 9.41 -0.42 11.55
C PRO A 110 9.30 0.23 10.17
N TYR A 111 9.75 1.48 10.03
CA TYR A 111 9.54 2.26 8.80
C TYR A 111 10.11 1.57 7.55
N LYS A 112 11.27 0.92 7.67
CA LYS A 112 11.89 0.14 6.56
C LYS A 112 11.00 -1.02 6.11
N VAL A 113 10.28 -1.65 7.04
CA VAL A 113 9.33 -2.73 6.70
C VAL A 113 8.16 -2.15 5.91
N VAL A 114 7.58 -1.04 6.38
CA VAL A 114 6.47 -0.37 5.67
C VAL A 114 6.86 0.02 4.24
N ILE A 115 8.02 0.66 4.07
CA ILE A 115 8.52 1.06 2.74
C ILE A 115 8.76 -0.17 1.86
N ASN A 116 9.46 -1.19 2.37
CA ASN A 116 9.73 -2.41 1.62
C ASN A 116 8.43 -3.09 1.16
N GLU A 117 7.43 -3.17 2.02
CA GLU A 117 6.14 -3.78 1.68
C GLU A 117 5.42 -2.99 0.58
N ALA A 118 5.38 -1.65 0.65
CA ALA A 118 4.80 -0.81 -0.41
C ALA A 118 5.54 -0.96 -1.75
N VAL A 119 6.87 -1.13 -1.71
CA VAL A 119 7.70 -1.42 -2.88
C VAL A 119 7.39 -2.81 -3.46
N GLU A 120 7.21 -3.83 -2.63
CA GLU A 120 6.85 -5.18 -3.10
C GLU A 120 5.43 -5.24 -3.67
N LEU A 121 4.48 -4.49 -3.11
CA LEU A 121 3.14 -4.33 -3.67
C LEU A 121 3.21 -3.73 -5.09
N THR A 122 3.96 -2.64 -5.26
CA THR A 122 4.10 -2.00 -6.58
C THR A 122 4.85 -2.87 -7.59
N LYS A 123 5.80 -3.71 -7.17
CA LYS A 123 6.41 -4.72 -8.06
C LYS A 123 5.42 -5.81 -8.48
N SER A 124 4.52 -6.20 -7.58
CA SER A 124 3.58 -7.30 -7.81
C SER A 124 2.38 -6.89 -8.67
N PHE A 125 1.95 -5.64 -8.57
CA PHE A 125 0.72 -5.15 -9.20
C PHE A 125 0.93 -3.99 -10.19
N GLY A 126 2.09 -3.33 -10.15
CA GLY A 126 2.36 -2.10 -10.90
C GLY A 126 3.17 -2.30 -12.18
N GLY A 127 3.47 -1.18 -12.85
CA GLY A 127 4.27 -1.15 -14.06
C GLY A 127 5.79 -1.26 -13.82
N VAL A 128 6.53 -1.38 -14.91
CA VAL A 128 8.00 -1.33 -14.93
C VAL A 128 8.42 0.03 -14.36
N ASP A 129 9.11 0.05 -13.22
CA ASP A 129 9.65 1.22 -12.48
C ASP A 129 8.76 1.94 -11.44
N GLY A 130 7.45 1.69 -11.32
CA GLY A 130 6.61 2.38 -10.32
C GLY A 130 7.09 2.18 -8.86
N HIS A 131 7.75 1.07 -8.59
CA HIS A 131 8.32 0.73 -7.29
C HIS A 131 9.48 1.66 -6.84
N LYS A 132 10.31 2.15 -7.77
CA LYS A 132 11.40 3.09 -7.45
C LYS A 132 10.82 4.44 -7.00
N TYR A 133 9.73 4.84 -7.67
CA TYR A 133 9.02 6.07 -7.36
C TYR A 133 8.40 6.01 -5.96
N VAL A 134 7.63 4.95 -5.67
CA VAL A 134 7.01 4.75 -4.35
C VAL A 134 8.06 4.70 -3.25
N ASN A 135 9.19 4.03 -3.46
CA ASN A 135 10.30 4.03 -2.51
C ASN A 135 10.77 5.45 -2.18
N GLY A 136 11.11 6.25 -3.21
CA GLY A 136 11.66 7.59 -3.02
C GLY A 136 10.70 8.59 -2.39
N VAL A 137 9.39 8.45 -2.63
CA VAL A 137 8.36 9.26 -1.96
C VAL A 137 8.22 8.84 -0.49
N LEU A 138 8.09 7.54 -0.20
CA LEU A 138 7.90 7.07 1.17
C LEU A 138 9.14 7.23 2.04
N ASP A 139 10.35 7.18 1.48
CA ASP A 139 11.60 7.49 2.22
C ASP A 139 11.59 8.93 2.74
N ARG A 140 11.18 9.89 1.89
CA ARG A 140 11.06 11.30 2.28
C ARG A 140 9.93 11.50 3.28
N PHE A 141 8.82 10.80 3.10
CA PHE A 141 7.68 10.86 4.00
C PHE A 141 8.00 10.30 5.39
N ALA A 142 8.68 9.16 5.46
CA ALA A 142 9.14 8.56 6.70
C ALA A 142 10.08 9.50 7.46
N ALA A 143 10.96 10.23 6.77
CA ALA A 143 11.84 11.21 7.38
C ALA A 143 11.07 12.40 8.01
N GLN A 144 9.88 12.73 7.51
CA GLN A 144 9.02 13.79 8.07
C GLN A 144 8.22 13.30 9.29
N VAL A 145 7.61 12.12 9.19
CA VAL A 145 6.66 11.62 10.20
C VAL A 145 7.31 10.74 11.27
N ARG A 146 8.50 10.19 11.01
CA ARG A 146 9.27 9.37 11.95
C ARG A 146 10.76 9.79 12.03
N PRO A 147 11.07 11.07 12.27
CA PRO A 147 12.44 11.58 12.20
C PRO A 147 13.39 10.89 13.19
N THR A 148 12.92 10.52 14.38
CA THR A 148 13.73 9.81 15.38
C THR A 148 14.11 8.40 14.91
N GLU A 149 13.16 7.65 14.35
CA GLU A 149 13.40 6.29 13.85
C GLU A 149 14.36 6.31 12.65
N VAL A 150 14.14 7.23 11.71
CA VAL A 150 14.99 7.40 10.53
C VAL A 150 16.39 7.89 10.90
N GLY A 151 16.50 8.83 11.83
CA GLY A 151 17.78 9.37 12.30
C GLY A 151 18.65 8.33 13.01
N ALA A 152 18.04 7.44 13.79
CA ALA A 152 18.76 6.35 14.47
C ALA A 152 19.36 5.33 13.49
N ASN A 153 18.76 5.14 12.32
CA ASN A 153 19.17 4.14 11.33
C ASN A 153 20.21 4.67 10.32
N ARG A 154 20.49 5.98 10.33
CA ARG A 154 21.51 6.64 9.49
C ARG A 154 22.85 6.82 10.20
N ARG A 155 22.90 6.54 11.50
CA ARG A 155 24.11 6.55 12.33
C ARG A 155 24.68 5.14 12.40
#